data_AF-A0A078HTH6-F1
#
_entry.id   AF-A0A078HTH6-F1
#
_cell.length_a   1.000
_cell.length_b   1.000
_cell.length_c   1.000
_cell.angle_alpha   90.00
_cell.angle_beta   90.00
_cell.angle_gamma   90.00
#
_symmetry.space_group_name_H-M   'P 1'
#
loop_
_entity.id
_entity.type
_entity.pdbx_description
1 polymer ?
#
loop_
_entity_poly.entity_id
_entity_poly.type
_entity_poly.pdbx_seq_one_letter_code
_entity_poly.pdbx_strand_id
1 'polypeptide(L)'
;MLGTNYCSDWETILQLLVDRHQDKIQLFLLRYTFQLAVYSVWRERNGRRHGEKPQTVENICCYIDKGVRNRISTILKLEGKGYEGAMVRWFASR
;
A
#
# COMPACT_ATOMS: atom_id res chain seq x y z
N MET A 1 -4.35 -9.30 -3.58
CA MET A 1 -3.00 -8.84 -3.15
C MET A 1 -2.30 -9.79 -2.22
N LEU A 2 -3.01 -10.38 -1.25
CA LEU A 2 -2.46 -11.47 -0.46
C LEU A 2 -3.27 -12.76 -0.69
N GLY A 3 -4.56 -12.68 -1.02
CA GLY A 3 -5.36 -13.87 -1.34
C GLY A 3 -5.29 -14.88 -0.20
N THR A 4 -4.85 -16.10 -0.50
CA THR A 4 -4.61 -17.17 0.48
C THR A 4 -3.43 -16.91 1.42
N ASN A 5 -2.55 -15.96 1.08
CA ASN A 5 -1.38 -15.58 1.87
C ASN A 5 -1.70 -14.43 2.85
N TYR A 6 -2.98 -14.14 3.10
CA TYR A 6 -3.36 -13.23 4.17
C TYR A 6 -2.90 -13.81 5.51
N CYS A 7 -2.16 -13.00 6.27
CA CYS A 7 -1.66 -13.38 7.57
C CYS A 7 -1.74 -12.17 8.52
N SER A 8 -2.05 -12.43 9.79
CA SER A 8 -2.00 -11.45 10.88
C SER A 8 -0.71 -11.55 11.69
N ASP A 9 0.13 -12.56 11.44
CA ASP A 9 1.43 -12.71 12.07
C ASP A 9 2.46 -11.75 11.47
N TRP A 10 3.12 -10.99 12.35
CA TRP A 10 4.03 -9.93 11.95
C TRP A 10 5.28 -10.46 11.24
N GLU A 11 5.85 -11.56 11.75
CA GLU A 11 7.05 -12.18 11.17
C GLU A 11 6.77 -12.67 9.75
N THR A 12 5.62 -13.31 9.55
CA THR A 12 5.16 -13.76 8.23
C THR A 12 4.95 -12.59 7.27
N ILE A 13 4.37 -11.48 7.73
CA ILE A 13 4.22 -10.26 6.90
C ILE A 13 5.61 -9.73 6.48
N LEU A 14 6.58 -9.69 7.40
CA LEU A 14 7.94 -9.26 7.09
C LEU A 14 8.60 -10.19 6.07
N GLN A 15 8.43 -11.51 6.21
CA GLN A 15 8.94 -12.49 5.25
C GLN A 15 8.35 -12.27 3.84
N LEU A 16 7.04 -12.04 3.74
CA LEU A 16 6.38 -11.72 2.47
C LEU A 16 6.88 -10.40 1.86
N LEU A 17 7.25 -9.42 2.68
CA LEU A 17 7.79 -8.15 2.21
C LEU A 17 9.22 -8.28 1.68
N VAL A 18 10.06 -9.15 2.25
CA VAL A 18 11.45 -9.32 1.81
C VAL A 18 11.61 -10.34 0.68
N ASP A 19 10.65 -11.25 0.52
CA ASP A 19 10.64 -12.26 -0.53
C ASP A 19 10.71 -11.63 -1.94
N ARG A 20 11.81 -11.91 -2.65
CA ARG A 20 12.08 -11.40 -4.00
C ARG A 20 11.66 -12.37 -5.11
N HIS A 21 11.11 -13.54 -4.77
CA HIS A 21 10.59 -14.49 -5.76
C HIS A 21 9.22 -14.06 -6.31
N GLN A 22 8.56 -13.09 -5.67
CA GLN A 22 7.30 -12.53 -6.14
C GLN A 22 7.46 -11.67 -7.39
N ASP A 23 6.40 -11.64 -8.20
CA ASP A 23 6.30 -10.75 -9.35
C ASP A 23 6.57 -9.29 -8.98
N LYS A 24 7.31 -8.55 -9.82
CA LYS A 24 7.74 -7.17 -9.58
C LYS A 24 6.57 -6.25 -9.22
N ILE A 25 5.45 -6.33 -9.93
CA ILE A 25 4.28 -5.49 -9.68
C ILE A 25 3.64 -5.87 -8.35
N GLN A 26 3.54 -7.16 -8.04
CA GLN A 26 3.01 -7.62 -6.76
C GLN A 26 3.89 -7.13 -5.60
N LEU A 27 5.21 -7.29 -5.70
CA LEU A 27 6.15 -6.90 -4.68
C LEU A 27 6.17 -5.38 -4.46
N PHE A 28 6.13 -4.59 -5.55
CA PHE A 28 5.98 -3.13 -5.48
C PHE A 28 4.71 -2.75 -4.73
N LEU A 29 3.59 -3.31 -5.16
CA LEU A 29 2.28 -2.98 -4.59
C LEU A 29 2.18 -3.38 -3.12
N LEU A 30 2.72 -4.54 -2.74
CA LEU A 30 2.74 -5.01 -1.36
C LEU A 30 3.55 -4.07 -0.47
N ARG A 31 4.81 -3.79 -0.86
CA ARG A 31 5.72 -2.93 -0.09
C ARG A 31 5.22 -1.50 0.02
N TYR A 32 4.74 -0.93 -1.10
CA TYR A 32 4.27 0.44 -1.11
C TYR A 32 2.98 0.62 -0.31
N THR A 33 2.02 -0.31 -0.43
CA THR A 33 0.79 -0.29 0.37
C THR A 33 1.11 -0.42 1.86
N PHE A 34 2.02 -1.32 2.22
CA PHE A 34 2.47 -1.49 3.61
C PHE A 34 3.12 -0.22 4.16
N GLN A 35 4.04 0.39 3.42
CA GLN A 35 4.67 1.66 3.78
C GLN A 35 3.62 2.75 4.01
N LEU A 36 2.66 2.88 3.09
CA LEU A 36 1.62 3.90 3.18
C LEU A 36 0.66 3.66 4.34
N ALA A 37 0.35 2.40 4.65
CA ALA A 37 -0.46 2.03 5.81
C ALA A 37 0.25 2.43 7.12
N VAL A 38 1.52 2.04 7.29
CA VAL A 38 2.31 2.40 8.48
C VAL A 38 2.41 3.93 8.62
N TYR A 39 2.71 4.64 7.53
CA TYR A 39 2.77 6.10 7.52
C TYR A 39 1.42 6.74 7.87
N SER A 40 0.31 6.22 7.36
CA SER A 40 -1.02 6.76 7.63
C SER A 40 -1.42 6.62 9.11
N VAL A 41 -1.09 5.48 9.73
CA VAL A 41 -1.31 5.25 11.17
C VAL A 41 -0.44 6.19 12.00
N TRP A 42 0.83 6.35 11.63
CA TRP A 42 1.71 7.30 12.29
C TRP A 42 1.18 8.74 12.17
N ARG A 43 0.80 9.16 10.96
CA ARG A 43 0.24 10.50 10.69
C ARG A 43 -1.01 10.75 11.52
N GLU A 44 -1.95 9.80 11.57
CA GLU A 44 -3.17 9.92 12.35
C GLU A 44 -2.87 10.08 13.85
N ARG A 45 -1.98 9.24 14.39
CA ARG A 45 -1.55 9.35 15.80
C ARG A 45 -0.87 10.69 16.09
N ASN A 46 -0.05 11.16 15.16
CA ASN A 46 0.65 12.44 15.30
C ASN A 46 -0.32 13.62 15.24
N GLY A 47 -1.27 13.62 14.30
CA GLY A 47 -2.33 14.64 14.21
C GLY A 47 -3.11 14.74 15.50
N ARG A 48 -3.58 13.61 16.06
CA ARG A 48 -4.26 13.59 17.36
C ARG A 48 -3.39 14.17 18.49
N ARG A 49 -2.09 13.86 18.50
CA ARG A 49 -1.14 14.43 19.49
C ARG A 49 -1.04 15.95 19.39
N HIS A 50 -1.22 16.51 18.20
CA HIS A 50 -1.19 17.95 17.93
C HIS A 50 -2.58 18.61 17.94
N GLY A 51 -3.61 17.91 18.41
CA GLY A 51 -4.97 18.46 18.56
C GLY A 51 -5.82 18.43 17.29
N GLU A 52 -5.39 17.73 16.25
CA GLU A 52 -6.25 17.47 15.08
C GLU A 52 -7.41 16.53 15.48
N LYS A 53 -8.55 16.70 14.81
CA LYS A 53 -9.71 15.83 15.02
C LYS A 53 -9.40 14.42 14.53
N PRO A 54 -9.83 13.36 15.25
CA PRO A 54 -9.68 11.99 14.80
C PRO A 54 -10.25 11.77 13.41
N GLN A 55 -9.50 11.13 12.52
CA GLN A 55 -10.00 10.67 11.24
C GLN A 55 -10.72 9.32 11.41
N THR A 56 -11.73 9.09 10.58
CA THR A 56 -12.39 7.79 10.49
C THR A 56 -11.50 6.81 9.74
N VAL A 57 -11.70 5.51 9.98
CA VAL A 57 -10.95 4.45 9.30
C VAL A 57 -11.19 4.52 7.79
N GLU A 58 -12.40 4.86 7.36
CA GLU A 58 -12.76 5.00 5.94
C GLU A 58 -11.96 6.10 5.26
N ASN A 59 -11.71 7.22 5.94
CA ASN A 59 -10.90 8.32 5.42
C ASN A 59 -9.44 7.90 5.27
N ILE A 60 -8.90 7.15 6.23
CA ILE A 60 -7.53 6.60 6.17
C ILE A 60 -7.42 5.60 5.01
N CYS A 61 -8.38 4.68 4.87
CA CYS A 61 -8.42 3.73 3.75
C CYS A 61 -8.52 4.43 2.40
N CYS A 62 -9.36 5.48 2.29
CA CYS A 62 -9.48 6.30 1.09
C CYS A 62 -8.17 7.03 0.75
N TYR A 63 -7.46 7.53 1.77
CA TYR A 63 -6.14 8.12 1.61
C TYR A 63 -5.12 7.12 1.07
N ILE A 64 -5.08 5.91 1.62
CA ILE A 64 -4.19 4.84 1.16
C ILE A 64 -4.51 4.46 -0.30
N ASP A 65 -5.77 4.19 -0.63
CA ASP A 65 -6.19 3.83 -1.98
C ASP A 65 -5.86 4.92 -3.02
N LYS A 66 -6.08 6.19 -2.67
CA LYS A 66 -5.66 7.32 -3.53
C LYS A 66 -4.14 7.40 -3.66
N GLY A 67 -3.41 7.21 -2.57
CA GLY A 67 -1.95 7.28 -2.58
C GLY A 67 -1.30 6.18 -3.41
N VAL A 68 -1.84 4.95 -3.38
CA VAL A 68 -1.40 3.84 -4.24
C VAL A 68 -1.68 4.15 -5.72
N ARG A 69 -2.91 4.57 -6.06
CA ARG A 69 -3.26 4.92 -7.44
C ARG A 69 -2.40 6.06 -7.98
N ASN A 70 -2.19 7.12 -7.21
CA ASN A 70 -1.34 8.24 -7.60
C ASN A 70 0.10 7.79 -7.86
N ARG A 71 0.66 6.92 -7.00
CA ARG A 71 2.01 6.39 -7.19
C ARG A 71 2.13 5.55 -8.46
N ILE A 72 1.16 4.68 -8.72
CA ILE A 72 1.11 3.89 -9.96
C ILE A 72 1.12 4.82 -11.18
N SER A 73 0.25 5.84 -11.19
CA SER A 73 0.19 6.82 -12.30
C SER A 73 1.51 7.57 -12.50
N THR A 74 2.18 7.98 -11.41
CA THR A 74 3.49 8.63 -11.49
C THR A 74 4.56 7.71 -12.07
N ILE A 75 4.62 6.44 -11.63
CA ILE A 75 5.59 5.46 -12.13
C ILE A 75 5.34 5.17 -13.62
N LEU A 76 4.10 4.94 -14.02
CA LEU A 76 3.75 4.71 -15.43
C LEU A 76 4.14 5.90 -16.32
N LYS A 77 3.96 7.14 -15.82
CA LYS A 77 4.36 8.35 -16.56
C LYS A 77 5.88 8.50 -16.70
N LEU A 78 6.66 8.10 -15.69
CA LEU A 78 8.10 8.33 -15.64
C LEU A 78 8.92 7.18 -16.22
N GLU A 79 8.57 5.94 -15.88
CA GLU A 79 9.38 4.76 -16.19
C GLU A 79 8.85 3.98 -17.39
N GLY A 80 7.57 4.13 -17.73
CA GLY A 80 6.93 3.66 -18.97
C GLY A 80 6.86 2.15 -19.19
N LYS A 81 7.82 1.36 -18.69
CA LYS A 81 7.99 -0.07 -18.93
C LYS A 81 8.17 -0.86 -17.63
N GLY A 82 7.46 -1.97 -17.50
CA GLY A 82 7.54 -2.94 -16.40
C GLY A 82 6.56 -2.72 -15.23
N TYR A 83 5.58 -1.83 -15.37
CA TYR A 83 4.49 -1.61 -14.40
C TYR A 83 3.11 -1.57 -15.07
N GLU A 84 3.05 -1.87 -16.36
CA GLU A 84 1.82 -2.02 -17.12
C GLU A 84 0.96 -3.10 -16.44
N GLY A 85 -0.30 -2.76 -16.16
CA GLY A 85 -1.21 -3.65 -15.41
C GLY A 85 -1.16 -3.50 -13.89
N ALA A 86 -0.26 -2.68 -13.31
CA ALA A 86 -0.27 -2.42 -11.86
C ALA A 86 -1.60 -1.82 -11.37
N MET A 87 -2.19 -0.91 -12.16
CA MET A 87 -3.49 -0.32 -11.84
C MET A 87 -4.63 -1.35 -11.91
N VAL A 88 -4.60 -2.24 -12.92
CA VAL A 88 -5.57 -3.34 -13.05
C VAL A 88 -5.47 -4.29 -11.87
N ARG A 89 -4.24 -4.66 -11.48
CA ARG A 89 -3.99 -5.54 -10.34
C ARG A 89 -4.39 -4.91 -9.01
N TRP A 90 -4.22 -3.60 -8.85
CA TRP A 90 -4.72 -2.86 -7.69
C TRP A 90 -6.24 -2.97 -7.60
N PHE A 91 -6.96 -2.67 -8.68
CA PHE A 91 -8.42 -2.76 -8.68
C PHE A 91 -8.95 -4.17 -8.47
N ALA A 92 -8.28 -5.19 -9.02
CA ALA A 92 -8.63 -6.59 -8.80
C ALA A 92 -8.37 -7.08 -7.37
N SER A 93 -7.66 -6.31 -6.55
CA SER A 93 -7.36 -6.67 -5.15
C SER A 93 -8.34 -6.11 -4.13
N ARG A 94 -9.36 -5.37 -4.58
CA ARG A 94 -10.32 -4.64 -3.76
C ARG A 94 -11.66 -5.35 -3.66
#